data_AF-T0TRB5-F1
#
_entry.id   AF-T0TRB5-F1
#
_cell.length_a   1.000
_cell.length_b   1.000
_cell.length_c   1.000
_cell.angle_alpha   90.00
_cell.angle_beta   90.00
_cell.angle_gamma   90.00
#
_symmetry.space_group_name_H-M   'P 1'
#
loop_
_entity.id
_entity.type
_entity.pdbx_description
1 polymer ?
#
loop_
_entity_poly.entity_id
_entity_poly.type
_entity_poly.pdbx_seq_one_letter_code
_entity_poly.pdbx_strand_id
1 'polypeptide(L)'
;MLTREEGVIQIGFGLLPQFWGHGIGKSIFNKICEFISETYSSIEIIRADVNVNNIAMIKILESYGFVKMRGLDGGRFSYEYKADILRFKCLLFSNNDVEGLFEVGNLQQTPLSDFDYIISFYEESRINNFVKEMDNIGFLVIDNPAPYHYFFESRFGEIFDVYLIASSFFHAILNVQNTIFDKSGFLSSKLNVKEKQYFSVCYEEKYLYFLIKIFDKFSKNKFIQIERIMESLRDSVIIPLARETGEAAVDDITSIHWKNEDNLYLAYKATFVELEAEKIKNSIKILFNVICARDAMNPKMKIQIEKIKKNVKWI
;
A
#
# COMPACT_ATOMS: atom_id res chain seq x y z
N MET A 1 31.95 16.34 -19.84
CA MET A 1 31.31 16.78 -18.58
C MET A 1 29.86 16.31 -18.67
N LEU A 2 29.39 15.46 -17.74
CA LEU A 2 27.96 15.15 -17.65
C LEU A 2 27.27 16.41 -17.12
N THR A 3 26.66 17.19 -17.99
CA THR A 3 25.74 18.26 -17.60
C THR A 3 24.60 17.61 -16.82
N ARG A 4 24.54 17.88 -15.51
CA ARG A 4 23.41 17.46 -14.69
C ARG A 4 22.21 18.28 -15.12
N GLU A 5 21.20 17.59 -15.64
CA GLU A 5 19.89 18.18 -15.88
C GLU A 5 19.28 18.51 -14.51
N GLU A 6 18.83 19.76 -14.32
CA GLU A 6 18.21 20.19 -13.08
C GLU A 6 16.89 19.42 -12.86
N GLY A 7 16.58 19.05 -11.62
CA GLY A 7 15.38 18.26 -11.30
C GLY A 7 15.42 16.79 -11.73
N VAL A 8 16.49 16.31 -12.38
CA VAL A 8 16.61 14.91 -12.82
C VAL A 8 17.57 14.13 -11.91
N ILE A 9 17.13 12.99 -11.40
CA ILE A 9 17.99 12.03 -10.71
C ILE A 9 18.15 10.75 -11.52
N GLN A 10 19.40 10.35 -11.76
CA GLN A 10 19.71 9.09 -12.41
C GLN A 10 19.91 7.98 -11.38
N ILE A 11 19.25 6.85 -11.59
CA ILE A 11 19.34 5.66 -10.72
C ILE A 11 19.95 4.47 -11.46
N GLY A 12 20.61 3.61 -10.70
CA GLY A 12 21.19 2.37 -11.20
C GLY A 12 21.60 1.45 -10.06
N PHE A 13 21.46 0.15 -10.28
CA PHE A 13 21.95 -0.88 -9.35
C PHE A 13 22.28 -2.16 -10.14
N GLY A 14 23.07 -3.04 -9.51
CA GLY A 14 23.43 -4.33 -10.06
C GLY A 14 23.29 -5.42 -9.02
N LEU A 15 22.97 -6.64 -9.47
CA LEU A 15 22.91 -7.83 -8.62
C LEU A 15 23.86 -8.88 -9.17
N LEU A 16 24.60 -9.54 -8.28
CA LEU A 16 25.37 -10.72 -8.65
C LEU A 16 24.43 -11.85 -9.10
N PRO A 17 24.84 -12.70 -10.07
CA PRO A 17 23.98 -13.72 -10.66
C PRO A 17 23.31 -14.67 -9.64
N GLN A 18 23.99 -15.00 -8.53
CA GLN A 18 23.43 -15.89 -7.51
C GLN A 18 22.17 -15.34 -6.82
N PHE A 19 21.88 -14.04 -6.94
CA PHE A 19 20.70 -13.40 -6.32
C PHE A 19 19.55 -13.17 -7.31
N TRP A 20 19.69 -13.59 -8.57
CA TRP A 20 18.66 -13.40 -9.59
C TRP A 20 17.46 -14.33 -9.36
N GLY A 21 16.28 -13.94 -9.84
CA GLY A 21 15.05 -14.75 -9.73
C GLY A 21 14.32 -14.69 -8.37
N HIS A 22 14.92 -14.07 -7.35
CA HIS A 22 14.37 -14.02 -5.99
C HIS A 22 13.57 -12.74 -5.68
N GLY A 23 13.22 -11.93 -6.68
CA GLY A 23 12.52 -10.65 -6.47
C GLY A 23 13.36 -9.54 -5.80
N ILE A 24 14.62 -9.81 -5.43
CA ILE A 24 15.51 -8.87 -4.74
C ILE A 24 15.69 -7.57 -5.54
N GLY A 25 15.85 -7.65 -6.87
CA GLY A 25 16.01 -6.46 -7.72
C GLY A 25 14.81 -5.52 -7.66
N LYS A 26 13.59 -6.08 -7.62
CA LYS A 26 12.36 -5.30 -7.45
C LYS A 26 12.31 -4.66 -6.07
N SER A 27 12.69 -5.38 -5.01
CA SER A 27 12.73 -4.85 -3.64
C SER A 27 13.75 -3.72 -3.48
N ILE A 28 14.94 -3.84 -4.08
CA ILE A 28 15.94 -2.76 -4.10
C ILE A 28 15.40 -1.54 -4.85
N PHE A 29 14.82 -1.76 -6.03
CA PHE A 29 14.23 -0.69 -6.83
C PHE A 29 13.13 0.06 -6.08
N ASN A 30 12.25 -0.67 -5.39
CA ASN A 30 11.25 -0.12 -4.47
C ASN A 30 11.87 0.83 -3.44
N LYS A 31 12.88 0.36 -2.72
CA LYS A 31 13.54 1.15 -1.68
C LYS A 31 14.23 2.39 -2.22
N ILE A 32 14.83 2.31 -3.41
CA ILE A 32 15.41 3.47 -4.09
C ILE A 32 14.32 4.49 -4.41
N CYS A 33 13.21 4.05 -4.99
CA CYS A 33 12.07 4.90 -5.33
C CYS A 33 11.46 5.57 -4.10
N GLU A 34 11.20 4.80 -3.02
CA GLU A 34 10.74 5.33 -1.73
C GLU A 34 11.69 6.38 -1.17
N PHE A 35 12.99 6.06 -1.11
CA PHE A 35 14.01 6.96 -0.59
C PHE A 35 14.06 8.28 -1.37
N ILE A 36 14.00 8.23 -2.70
CA ILE A 36 14.03 9.44 -3.53
C ILE A 36 12.81 10.31 -3.26
N SER A 37 11.64 9.69 -3.13
CA SER A 37 10.36 10.37 -2.91
C SER A 37 10.30 11.05 -1.54
N GLU A 38 10.80 10.37 -0.50
CA GLU A 38 10.83 10.87 0.87
C GLU A 38 11.92 11.95 1.07
N THR A 39 13.07 11.83 0.40
CA THR A 39 14.26 12.64 0.72
C THR A 39 14.39 13.87 -0.18
N TYR A 40 14.08 13.75 -1.47
CA TYR A 40 14.39 14.79 -2.45
C TYR A 40 13.12 15.37 -3.05
N SER A 41 12.54 16.39 -2.41
CA SER A 41 11.33 17.05 -2.92
C SER A 41 11.56 17.81 -4.24
N SER A 42 12.80 18.25 -4.52
CA SER A 42 13.15 19.01 -5.72
C SER A 42 13.33 18.18 -7.00
N ILE A 43 13.27 16.85 -6.91
CA ILE A 43 13.37 15.98 -8.08
C ILE A 43 12.03 15.93 -8.81
N GLU A 44 12.06 16.20 -10.11
CA GLU A 44 10.92 16.10 -11.02
C GLU A 44 10.93 14.74 -11.74
N ILE A 45 12.11 14.30 -12.18
CA ILE A 45 12.25 13.09 -13.02
C ILE A 45 13.22 12.10 -12.38
N ILE A 46 12.78 10.85 -12.28
CA ILE A 46 13.63 9.69 -11.98
C ILE A 46 13.98 9.03 -13.31
N ARG A 47 15.28 8.93 -13.62
CA ARG A 47 15.78 8.37 -14.88
C ARG A 47 16.56 7.08 -14.65
N ALA A 48 16.29 6.06 -15.46
CA ALA A 48 17.04 4.82 -15.50
C ALA A 48 17.47 4.52 -16.95
N ASP A 49 18.77 4.36 -17.16
CA ASP A 49 19.32 3.98 -18.46
C ASP A 49 19.61 2.47 -18.47
N VAL A 50 18.97 1.74 -19.37
CA VAL A 50 19.01 0.27 -19.40
C VAL A 50 19.44 -0.24 -20.78
N ASN A 51 20.29 -1.26 -20.82
CA ASN A 51 20.64 -1.93 -22.07
C ASN A 51 19.41 -2.67 -22.63
N VAL A 52 19.25 -2.66 -23.96
CA VAL A 52 18.13 -3.32 -24.66
C VAL A 52 17.98 -4.80 -24.31
N ASN A 53 19.07 -5.46 -23.94
CA ASN A 53 19.10 -6.88 -23.61
C ASN A 53 18.74 -7.16 -22.13
N ASN A 54 18.64 -6.15 -21.27
CA ASN A 54 18.28 -6.34 -19.86
C ASN A 54 16.75 -6.37 -19.68
N ILE A 55 16.14 -7.46 -20.18
CA ILE A 55 14.69 -7.68 -20.16
C ILE A 55 14.13 -7.67 -18.74
N ALA A 56 14.88 -8.18 -17.76
CA ALA A 56 14.45 -8.21 -16.37
C ALA A 56 14.24 -6.81 -15.81
N MET A 57 15.18 -5.90 -16.05
CA MET A 57 15.06 -4.52 -15.57
C MET A 57 14.01 -3.73 -16.36
N ILE A 58 13.88 -3.95 -17.67
CA ILE A 58 12.83 -3.32 -18.49
C ILE A 58 11.44 -3.67 -17.92
N LYS A 59 11.19 -4.95 -17.62
CA LYS A 59 9.92 -5.38 -17.01
C LYS A 59 9.67 -4.72 -15.65
N ILE A 60 10.72 -4.58 -14.83
CA ILE A 60 10.59 -3.86 -13.55
C ILE A 60 10.22 -2.40 -13.82
N LEU A 61 10.97 -1.68 -14.66
CA LEU A 61 10.70 -0.28 -14.99
C LEU A 61 9.26 -0.07 -15.50
N GLU A 62 8.85 -0.85 -16.50
CA GLU A 62 7.50 -0.75 -17.09
C GLU A 62 6.40 -1.09 -16.08
N SER A 63 6.62 -2.06 -15.19
CA SER A 63 5.65 -2.37 -14.11
C SER A 63 5.51 -1.24 -13.09
N TYR A 64 6.54 -0.39 -12.99
CA TYR A 64 6.54 0.85 -12.19
C TYR A 64 6.11 2.06 -13.04
N GLY A 65 5.54 1.86 -14.23
CA GLY A 65 5.07 2.96 -15.07
C GLY A 65 6.18 3.86 -15.60
N PHE A 66 7.45 3.46 -15.55
CA PHE A 66 8.51 4.18 -16.25
C PHE A 66 8.26 4.10 -17.76
N VAL A 67 8.36 5.24 -18.43
CA VAL A 67 8.12 5.35 -19.85
C VAL A 67 9.45 5.40 -20.59
N LYS A 68 9.54 4.66 -21.69
CA LYS A 68 10.69 4.68 -22.59
C LYS A 68 10.70 6.00 -23.37
N MET A 69 11.73 6.82 -23.17
CA MET A 69 11.79 8.17 -23.75
C MET A 69 12.68 8.25 -24.98
N ARG A 70 13.95 7.81 -24.87
CA ARG A 70 14.94 7.99 -25.94
C ARG A 70 15.95 6.85 -26.01
N GLY A 71 16.44 6.59 -27.23
CA GLY A 71 17.61 5.76 -27.47
C GLY A 71 18.90 6.46 -27.05
N LEU A 72 19.84 5.68 -26.52
CA LEU A 72 21.17 6.10 -26.13
C LEU A 72 22.22 5.24 -26.84
N ASP A 73 23.43 5.76 -26.97
CA ASP A 73 24.55 5.03 -27.55
C ASP A 73 24.86 3.73 -26.78
N GLY A 74 25.35 2.74 -27.54
CA GLY A 74 25.71 1.42 -27.01
C GLY A 74 24.52 0.50 -26.74
N GLY A 75 23.41 0.67 -27.47
CA GLY A 75 22.25 -0.20 -27.34
C GLY A 75 21.56 -0.04 -25.99
N ARG A 76 21.37 1.20 -25.55
CA ARG A 76 20.66 1.53 -24.30
C ARG A 76 19.43 2.37 -24.60
N PHE A 77 18.46 2.33 -23.70
CA PHE A 77 17.30 3.21 -23.69
C PHE A 77 17.21 3.92 -22.35
N SER A 78 16.80 5.18 -22.39
CA SER A 78 16.46 5.96 -21.20
C SER A 78 14.99 5.80 -20.89
N TYR A 79 14.71 5.40 -19.66
CA TYR A 79 13.39 5.30 -19.08
C TYR A 79 13.22 6.39 -18.02
N GLU A 80 12.08 7.07 -18.05
CA GLU A 80 11.80 8.19 -17.16
C GLU A 80 10.49 7.99 -16.44
N TYR A 81 10.43 8.51 -15.21
CA TYR A 81 9.24 8.50 -14.38
C TYR A 81 9.10 9.83 -13.64
N LYS A 82 7.90 10.39 -13.66
CA LYS A 82 7.60 11.65 -12.97
C LYS A 82 7.52 11.39 -11.46
N ALA A 83 8.41 12.01 -10.69
CA ALA A 83 8.56 11.78 -9.27
C ALA A 83 7.29 12.11 -8.47
N ASP A 84 6.49 13.08 -8.90
CA ASP A 84 5.24 13.45 -8.22
C ASP A 84 4.19 12.35 -8.22
N ILE A 85 4.11 11.54 -9.29
CA ILE A 85 3.23 10.37 -9.31
C ILE A 85 3.63 9.39 -8.21
N LEU A 86 4.94 9.16 -8.04
CA LEU A 86 5.45 8.26 -7.01
C LEU A 86 5.21 8.83 -5.62
N ARG A 87 5.48 10.12 -5.41
CA ARG A 87 5.21 10.79 -4.13
C ARG A 87 3.74 10.69 -3.76
N PHE A 88 2.85 10.98 -4.70
CA PHE A 88 1.41 10.86 -4.51
C PHE A 88 1.05 9.44 -4.07
N LYS A 89 1.50 8.42 -4.81
CA LYS A 89 1.24 7.01 -4.47
C LYS A 89 1.83 6.60 -3.11
N CYS A 90 3.07 6.97 -2.79
CA CYS A 90 3.73 6.69 -1.50
C CYS A 90 3.03 7.37 -0.33
N LEU A 91 2.54 8.60 -0.54
CA LEU A 91 1.79 9.37 0.44
C LEU A 91 0.46 8.68 0.77
N LEU A 92 -0.31 8.31 -0.26
CA LEU A 92 -1.57 7.57 -0.09
C LEU A 92 -1.33 6.21 0.57
N PHE A 93 -0.25 5.53 0.19
CA PHE A 93 0.14 4.26 0.81
C PHE A 93 0.51 4.42 2.29
N SER A 94 1.14 5.53 2.67
CA SER A 94 1.51 5.81 4.07
C SER A 94 0.36 6.34 4.93
N ASN A 95 -0.72 6.84 4.30
CA ASN A 95 -1.87 7.39 5.02
C ASN A 95 -2.78 6.28 5.59
N ASN A 96 -2.96 6.23 6.91
CA ASN A 96 -3.71 5.16 7.57
C ASN A 96 -5.22 5.16 7.28
N ASP A 97 -5.79 6.31 6.90
CA ASP A 97 -7.22 6.43 6.60
C ASP A 97 -7.55 5.93 5.18
N VAL A 98 -6.55 5.89 4.29
CA VAL A 98 -6.66 5.33 2.93
C VAL A 98 -6.55 3.80 2.98
N GLU A 99 -7.52 3.11 2.38
CA GLU A 99 -7.57 1.65 2.27
C GLU A 99 -6.98 1.13 0.96
N GLY A 100 -7.25 1.84 -0.13
CA GLY A 100 -6.83 1.40 -1.45
C GLY A 100 -6.81 2.55 -2.44
N LEU A 101 -6.04 2.34 -3.50
CA LEU A 101 -5.90 3.25 -4.63
C LEU A 101 -6.06 2.45 -5.92
N PHE A 102 -6.95 2.95 -6.79
CA PHE A 102 -7.34 2.27 -8.01
C PHE A 102 -7.21 3.23 -9.19
N GLU A 103 -6.55 2.77 -10.26
CA GLU A 103 -6.52 3.48 -11.53
C GLU A 103 -7.86 3.26 -12.23
N VAL A 104 -8.53 4.36 -12.58
CA VAL A 104 -9.69 4.36 -13.47
C VAL A 104 -9.33 5.06 -14.78
N GLY A 105 -10.20 5.01 -15.80
CA GLY A 105 -9.92 5.63 -17.09
C GLY A 105 -9.16 4.77 -18.12
N ASN A 106 -8.70 5.41 -19.19
CA ASN A 106 -8.25 4.74 -20.43
C ASN A 106 -6.88 4.07 -20.28
N LEU A 107 -6.80 2.78 -20.61
CA LEU A 107 -5.59 1.93 -20.50
C LEU A 107 -4.41 2.39 -21.37
N GLN A 108 -4.64 3.24 -22.36
CA GLN A 108 -3.59 3.85 -23.19
C GLN A 108 -3.14 5.18 -22.57
N GLN A 109 -2.40 5.10 -21.46
CA GLN A 109 -1.78 6.27 -20.86
C GLN A 109 -0.73 6.84 -21.81
N THR A 110 -0.91 8.11 -22.18
CA THR A 110 0.14 8.90 -22.82
C THR A 110 0.82 9.77 -21.75
N PRO A 111 2.02 10.32 -22.00
CA PRO A 111 2.68 11.23 -21.06
C PRO A 111 1.89 12.51 -20.72
N LEU A 112 0.82 12.78 -21.46
CA LEU A 112 -0.08 13.93 -21.34
C LEU A 112 -1.46 13.55 -20.76
N SER A 113 -1.68 12.28 -20.41
CA SER A 113 -2.93 11.83 -19.83
C SER A 113 -3.01 12.25 -18.37
N ASP A 114 -4.16 12.76 -17.94
CA ASP A 114 -4.47 13.02 -16.53
C ASP A 114 -4.46 11.71 -15.72
N PHE A 115 -4.25 11.83 -14.42
CA PHE A 115 -4.26 10.67 -13.52
C PHE A 115 -5.62 10.49 -12.87
N ASP A 116 -6.42 9.60 -13.44
CA ASP A 116 -7.73 9.24 -12.92
C ASP A 116 -7.63 8.17 -11.82
N TYR A 117 -7.90 8.56 -10.57
CA TYR A 117 -7.80 7.69 -9.41
C TYR A 117 -9.11 7.60 -8.62
N ILE A 118 -9.39 6.42 -8.09
CA ILE A 118 -10.32 6.26 -6.97
C ILE A 118 -9.52 5.94 -5.72
N ILE A 119 -9.73 6.74 -4.67
CA ILE A 119 -9.18 6.51 -3.34
C ILE A 119 -10.29 6.01 -2.44
N SER A 120 -10.10 4.79 -1.92
CA SER A 120 -11.03 4.19 -0.98
C SER A 120 -10.63 4.56 0.44
N PHE A 121 -11.60 5.04 1.23
CA PHE A 121 -11.47 5.31 2.66
C PHE A 121 -12.31 4.35 3.47
N TYR A 122 -11.88 4.07 4.70
CA TYR A 122 -12.70 3.29 5.62
C TYR A 122 -13.89 4.10 6.15
N GLU A 123 -13.68 5.38 6.45
CA GLU A 123 -14.70 6.29 6.97
C GLU A 123 -14.70 7.60 6.18
N GLU A 124 -15.88 7.97 5.66
CA GLU A 124 -16.11 9.21 4.88
C GLU A 124 -15.74 10.47 5.67
N SER A 125 -15.92 10.46 7.00
CA SER A 125 -15.57 11.59 7.88
C SER A 125 -14.08 11.92 7.90
N ARG A 126 -13.21 11.05 7.37
CA ARG A 126 -11.77 11.30 7.24
C ARG A 126 -11.39 12.09 6.00
N ILE A 127 -12.27 12.18 5.01
CA ILE A 127 -11.98 12.81 3.72
C ILE A 127 -11.58 14.27 3.90
N ASN A 128 -12.30 15.05 4.71
CA ASN A 128 -11.99 16.48 4.91
C ASN A 128 -10.62 16.71 5.55
N ASN A 129 -10.18 15.82 6.44
CA ASN A 129 -8.85 15.92 7.03
C ASN A 129 -7.78 15.52 6.02
N PHE A 130 -8.03 14.43 5.27
CA PHE A 130 -7.16 13.99 4.19
C PHE A 130 -6.91 15.10 3.17
N VAL A 131 -7.96 15.77 2.68
CA VAL A 131 -7.84 16.88 1.72
C VAL A 131 -6.93 18.00 2.25
N LYS A 132 -7.11 18.40 3.52
CA LYS A 132 -6.24 19.40 4.17
C LYS A 132 -4.80 18.92 4.32
N GLU A 133 -4.58 17.63 4.58
CA GLU A 133 -3.23 17.05 4.64
C GLU A 133 -2.54 17.12 3.29
N MET A 134 -3.25 16.82 2.18
CA MET A 134 -2.74 16.88 0.80
C MET A 134 -2.26 18.29 0.42
N ASP A 135 -3.03 19.32 0.75
CA ASP A 135 -2.63 20.72 0.49
C ASP A 135 -1.32 21.08 1.20
N ASN A 136 -1.19 20.69 2.47
CA ASN A 136 -0.02 21.03 3.31
C ASN A 136 1.30 20.40 2.83
N ILE A 137 1.23 19.33 2.04
CA ILE A 137 2.38 18.58 1.54
C ILE A 137 2.63 18.79 0.04
N GLY A 138 1.94 19.77 -0.56
CA GLY A 138 2.23 20.26 -1.91
C GLY A 138 1.39 19.63 -3.03
N PHE A 139 0.25 19.02 -2.69
CA PHE A 139 -0.79 18.62 -3.64
C PHE A 139 -2.03 19.48 -3.40
N LEU A 140 -2.13 20.58 -4.15
CA LEU A 140 -3.13 21.62 -3.92
C LEU A 140 -4.46 21.25 -4.59
N VAL A 141 -5.57 21.41 -3.89
CA VAL A 141 -6.90 21.33 -4.51
C VAL A 141 -7.12 22.53 -5.41
N ILE A 142 -7.24 22.29 -6.71
CA ILE A 142 -7.52 23.32 -7.72
C ILE A 142 -9.00 23.40 -8.11
N ASP A 143 -9.74 22.29 -7.99
CA ASP A 143 -11.17 22.24 -8.26
C ASP A 143 -11.86 21.07 -7.50
N ASN A 144 -13.17 21.22 -7.28
CA ASN A 144 -14.04 20.24 -6.61
C ASN A 144 -15.44 20.31 -7.25
N PRO A 145 -15.61 19.76 -8.47
CA PRO A 145 -16.83 19.94 -9.28
C PRO A 145 -18.05 19.21 -8.71
N ALA A 146 -17.83 18.19 -7.89
CA ALA A 146 -18.89 17.38 -7.30
C ALA A 146 -18.45 16.85 -5.91
N PRO A 147 -19.39 16.53 -5.00
CA PRO A 147 -19.04 15.95 -3.70
C PRO A 147 -18.10 14.76 -3.86
N TYR A 148 -16.95 14.85 -3.19
CA TYR A 148 -15.90 13.83 -3.19
C TYR A 148 -15.14 13.62 -4.51
N HIS A 149 -15.27 14.54 -5.46
CA HIS A 149 -14.47 14.56 -6.69
C HIS A 149 -13.53 15.77 -6.62
N TYR A 150 -12.23 15.53 -6.57
CA TYR A 150 -11.20 16.56 -6.39
C TYR A 150 -10.16 16.51 -7.50
N PHE A 151 -9.77 17.68 -7.98
CA PHE A 151 -8.56 17.84 -8.78
C PHE A 151 -7.43 18.32 -7.89
N PHE A 152 -6.38 17.51 -7.77
CA PHE A 152 -5.15 17.91 -7.09
C PHE A 152 -4.08 18.28 -8.12
N GLU A 153 -3.42 19.41 -7.92
CA GLU A 153 -2.24 19.82 -8.69
C GLU A 153 -0.97 19.62 -7.83
N SER A 154 0.03 18.95 -8.38
CA SER A 154 1.34 18.85 -7.73
C SER A 154 2.21 20.08 -7.98
N ARG A 155 3.27 20.23 -7.19
CA ARG A 155 4.29 21.29 -7.35
C ARG A 155 4.91 21.42 -8.74
N PHE A 156 4.89 20.35 -9.56
CA PHE A 156 5.43 20.35 -10.92
C PHE A 156 4.33 20.39 -12.01
N GLY A 157 3.07 20.64 -11.61
CA GLY A 157 1.95 20.84 -12.54
C GLY A 157 1.24 19.56 -12.99
N GLU A 158 1.48 18.42 -12.33
CA GLU A 158 0.72 17.20 -12.61
C GLU A 158 -0.67 17.29 -11.99
N ILE A 159 -1.70 16.93 -12.76
CA ILE A 159 -3.09 16.97 -12.33
C ILE A 159 -3.57 15.54 -12.03
N PHE A 160 -4.16 15.38 -10.86
CA PHE A 160 -4.77 14.15 -10.38
C PHE A 160 -6.27 14.36 -10.29
N ASP A 161 -7.03 13.65 -11.13
CA ASP A 161 -8.48 13.55 -11.04
C ASP A 161 -8.84 12.43 -10.05
N VAL A 162 -9.40 12.81 -8.90
CA VAL A 162 -9.52 11.91 -7.76
C VAL A 162 -10.93 11.83 -7.22
N TYR A 163 -11.47 10.61 -7.17
CA TYR A 163 -12.72 10.29 -6.47
C TYR A 163 -12.43 9.70 -5.10
N LEU A 164 -12.96 10.30 -4.04
CA LEU A 164 -12.81 9.86 -2.65
C LEU A 164 -14.08 9.11 -2.22
N ILE A 165 -14.01 7.79 -2.06
CA ILE A 165 -15.21 6.97 -1.83
C ILE A 165 -15.01 6.10 -0.59
N ALA A 166 -16.07 5.91 0.19
CA ALA A 166 -16.06 4.91 1.27
C ALA A 166 -16.02 3.49 0.69
N SER A 167 -15.23 2.59 1.27
CA SER A 167 -15.06 1.23 0.74
C SER A 167 -16.35 0.44 0.58
N SER A 168 -17.34 0.67 1.45
CA SER A 168 -18.66 0.04 1.34
C SER A 168 -19.40 0.43 0.05
N PHE A 169 -19.25 1.69 -0.41
CA PHE A 169 -19.82 2.14 -1.69
C PHE A 169 -19.00 1.63 -2.87
N PHE A 170 -17.67 1.62 -2.75
CA PHE A 170 -16.78 1.13 -3.80
C PHE A 170 -17.11 -0.33 -4.20
N HIS A 171 -17.37 -1.20 -3.21
CA HIS A 171 -17.79 -2.58 -3.44
C HIS A 171 -19.11 -2.69 -4.23
N ALA A 172 -20.03 -1.74 -4.07
CA ALA A 172 -21.33 -1.78 -4.73
C ALA A 172 -21.29 -1.30 -6.18
N ILE A 173 -20.26 -0.53 -6.57
CA ILE A 173 -20.29 0.29 -7.79
C ILE A 173 -19.49 -0.30 -8.95
N LEU A 174 -18.49 -1.19 -8.74
CA LEU A 174 -17.39 -1.23 -9.72
C LEU A 174 -17.02 -2.52 -10.44
N ASN A 175 -16.63 -2.25 -11.70
CA ASN A 175 -15.99 -3.07 -12.72
C ASN A 175 -14.53 -2.56 -12.90
N VAL A 176 -13.74 -2.57 -11.82
CA VAL A 176 -12.35 -2.03 -11.79
C VAL A 176 -11.40 -2.94 -12.57
N GLN A 177 -10.48 -2.35 -13.33
CA GLN A 177 -9.55 -3.11 -14.18
C GLN A 177 -8.14 -3.27 -13.62
N ASN A 178 -7.65 -2.32 -12.80
CA ASN A 178 -6.31 -2.39 -12.18
C ASN A 178 -6.33 -1.89 -10.72
N THR A 179 -5.62 -2.59 -9.84
CA THR A 179 -5.36 -2.15 -8.46
C THR A 179 -3.90 -1.70 -8.35
N ILE A 180 -3.67 -0.49 -7.82
CA ILE A 180 -2.29 -0.03 -7.50
C ILE A 180 -1.85 -0.60 -6.16
N PHE A 181 -2.69 -0.43 -5.13
CA PHE A 181 -2.54 -1.09 -3.85
C PHE A 181 -3.88 -1.24 -3.15
N ASP A 182 -3.99 -2.29 -2.35
CA ASP A 182 -5.06 -2.54 -1.40
C ASP A 182 -4.44 -3.04 -0.10
N LYS A 183 -4.43 -2.19 0.93
CA LYS A 183 -3.77 -2.50 2.20
C LYS A 183 -4.45 -3.66 2.93
N SER A 184 -5.74 -3.86 2.68
CA SER A 184 -6.53 -4.92 3.28
C SER A 184 -6.49 -6.23 2.50
N GLY A 185 -6.24 -6.17 1.18
CA GLY A 185 -6.43 -7.29 0.24
C GLY A 185 -7.90 -7.68 0.03
N PHE A 186 -8.84 -7.10 0.78
CA PHE A 186 -10.26 -7.42 0.73
C PHE A 186 -10.88 -6.93 -0.58
N LEU A 187 -10.63 -5.69 -0.98
CA LEU A 187 -11.22 -5.09 -2.18
C LEU A 187 -10.74 -5.81 -3.44
N SER A 188 -9.45 -6.13 -3.50
CA SER A 188 -8.83 -6.82 -4.63
C SER A 188 -9.36 -8.24 -4.80
N SER A 189 -9.55 -8.98 -3.70
CA SER A 189 -10.12 -10.32 -3.73
C SER A 189 -11.58 -10.35 -4.20
N LYS A 190 -12.36 -9.31 -3.88
CA LYS A 190 -13.77 -9.19 -4.28
C LYS A 190 -13.95 -8.75 -5.74
N LEU A 191 -13.04 -7.91 -6.24
CA LEU A 191 -13.15 -7.31 -7.57
C LEU A 191 -12.43 -8.10 -8.68
N ASN A 192 -11.72 -9.19 -8.34
CA ASN A 192 -11.00 -10.06 -9.27
C ASN A 192 -10.01 -9.31 -10.18
N VAL A 193 -9.38 -8.28 -9.62
CA VAL A 193 -8.49 -7.35 -10.34
C VAL A 193 -7.05 -7.81 -10.23
N LYS A 194 -6.28 -7.78 -11.32
CA LYS A 194 -4.83 -8.01 -11.27
C LYS A 194 -4.15 -6.81 -10.61
N GLU A 195 -3.45 -7.03 -9.51
CA GLU A 195 -2.57 -6.01 -8.93
C GLU A 195 -1.44 -5.71 -9.92
N LYS A 196 -1.35 -4.46 -10.38
CA LYS A 196 -0.08 -3.93 -10.87
C LYS A 196 0.74 -3.62 -9.63
N GLN A 197 1.49 -4.62 -9.13
CA GLN A 197 2.22 -4.50 -7.86
C GLN A 197 3.35 -3.48 -7.93
N TYR A 198 3.00 -2.22 -7.69
CA TYR A 198 3.92 -1.14 -7.37
C TYR A 198 4.31 -1.21 -5.89
N PHE A 199 3.33 -1.50 -5.03
CA PHE A 199 3.50 -1.71 -3.59
C PHE A 199 3.11 -3.14 -3.24
N SER A 200 3.90 -3.80 -2.40
CA SER A 200 3.57 -5.13 -1.86
C SER A 200 3.61 -5.05 -0.34
N VAL A 201 2.50 -5.33 0.31
CA VAL A 201 2.39 -5.36 1.78
C VAL A 201 2.51 -6.81 2.22
N CYS A 202 3.49 -7.15 3.07
CA CYS A 202 3.56 -8.51 3.60
C CYS A 202 2.42 -8.75 4.61
N TYR A 203 2.10 -10.01 4.91
CA TYR A 203 0.99 -10.32 5.80
C TYR A 203 1.18 -9.73 7.20
N GLU A 204 2.41 -9.64 7.72
CA GLU A 204 2.69 -9.02 9.00
C GLU A 204 2.40 -7.51 9.01
N GLU A 205 2.70 -6.81 7.92
CA GLU A 205 2.35 -5.40 7.75
C GLU A 205 0.83 -5.20 7.66
N LYS A 206 0.12 -6.08 6.93
CA LYS A 206 -1.34 -6.09 6.87
C LYS A 206 -1.97 -6.37 8.23
N TYR A 207 -1.38 -7.29 8.99
CA TYR A 207 -1.81 -7.62 10.35
C TYR A 207 -1.74 -6.39 11.25
N LEU A 208 -0.59 -5.70 11.24
CA LEU A 208 -0.39 -4.49 12.04
C LEU A 208 -1.33 -3.36 11.61
N TYR A 209 -1.59 -3.20 10.31
CA TYR A 209 -2.55 -2.24 9.77
C TYR A 209 -3.96 -2.43 10.36
N PHE A 210 -4.48 -3.67 10.33
CA PHE A 210 -5.78 -3.96 10.93
C PHE A 210 -5.78 -3.77 12.45
N LEU A 211 -4.70 -4.14 13.13
CA LEU A 211 -4.57 -3.96 14.57
C LEU A 211 -4.62 -2.48 14.98
N ILE A 212 -3.96 -1.60 14.23
CA ILE A 212 -4.04 -0.14 14.44
C ILE A 212 -5.48 0.37 14.28
N LYS A 213 -6.22 -0.10 13.27
CA LYS A 213 -7.63 0.26 13.10
C LYS A 213 -8.49 -0.21 14.25
N ILE A 214 -8.27 -1.43 14.74
CA ILE A 214 -8.98 -1.98 15.90
C ILE A 214 -8.75 -1.08 17.13
N PHE A 215 -7.52 -0.64 17.39
CA PHE A 215 -7.22 0.31 18.46
C PHE A 215 -7.96 1.64 18.30
N ASP A 216 -7.97 2.23 17.10
CA ASP A 216 -8.71 3.46 16.82
C ASP A 216 -10.20 3.28 17.12
N LYS A 217 -10.81 2.19 16.64
CA LYS A 217 -12.25 1.93 16.83
C LYS A 217 -12.62 1.61 18.27
N PHE A 218 -11.76 0.89 18.98
CA PHE A 218 -11.93 0.61 20.41
C PHE A 218 -11.90 1.89 21.23
N SER A 219 -10.96 2.80 20.96
CA SER A 219 -10.86 4.09 21.67
C SER A 219 -12.10 4.97 21.52
N LYS A 220 -12.90 4.74 20.48
CA LYS A 220 -14.13 5.47 20.14
C LYS A 220 -15.41 4.68 20.47
N ASN A 221 -15.31 3.56 21.18
CA ASN A 221 -16.43 2.67 21.50
C ASN A 221 -17.22 2.17 20.28
N LYS A 222 -16.57 1.99 19.12
CA LYS A 222 -17.20 1.54 17.86
C LYS A 222 -17.14 0.01 17.71
N PHE A 223 -17.76 -0.75 18.61
CA PHE A 223 -17.58 -2.21 18.71
C PHE A 223 -18.05 -3.01 17.49
N ILE A 224 -19.17 -2.65 16.86
CA ILE A 224 -19.65 -3.30 15.63
C ILE A 224 -18.62 -3.18 14.49
N GLN A 225 -17.91 -2.04 14.41
CA GLN A 225 -16.87 -1.87 13.41
C GLN A 225 -15.63 -2.72 13.72
N ILE A 226 -15.32 -2.94 15.00
CA ILE A 226 -14.22 -3.81 15.42
C ILE A 226 -14.50 -5.24 14.94
N GLU A 227 -15.70 -5.78 15.15
CA GLU A 227 -16.08 -7.11 14.68
C GLU A 227 -15.85 -7.30 13.18
N ARG A 228 -16.27 -6.34 12.35
CA ARG A 228 -16.02 -6.36 10.89
C ARG A 228 -14.53 -6.33 10.53
N ILE A 229 -13.75 -5.55 11.28
CA ILE A 229 -12.29 -5.50 11.09
C ILE A 229 -11.65 -6.82 11.52
N MET A 230 -12.13 -7.46 12.59
CA MET A 230 -11.64 -8.77 13.05
C MET A 230 -11.92 -9.87 12.02
N GLU A 231 -13.10 -9.88 11.42
CA GLU A 231 -13.44 -10.77 10.29
C GLU A 231 -12.49 -10.54 9.10
N SER A 232 -12.30 -9.27 8.70
CA SER A 232 -11.37 -8.94 7.62
C SER A 232 -9.94 -9.38 7.92
N LEU A 233 -9.44 -9.13 9.14
CA LEU A 233 -8.12 -9.56 9.60
C LEU A 233 -7.97 -11.09 9.56
N ARG A 234 -9.00 -11.81 10.01
CA ARG A 234 -9.03 -13.27 10.00
C ARG A 234 -8.87 -13.80 8.58
N ASP A 235 -9.74 -13.36 7.67
CA ASP A 235 -9.92 -13.98 6.37
C ASP A 235 -8.85 -13.56 5.36
N SER A 236 -8.38 -12.31 5.43
CA SER A 236 -7.40 -11.77 4.48
C SER A 236 -5.94 -11.85 4.94
N VAL A 237 -5.69 -12.12 6.24
CA VAL A 237 -4.33 -12.12 6.80
C VAL A 237 -4.03 -13.36 7.62
N ILE A 238 -4.77 -13.63 8.70
CA ILE A 238 -4.42 -14.72 9.63
C ILE A 238 -4.45 -16.07 8.92
N ILE A 239 -5.53 -16.37 8.19
CA ILE A 239 -5.70 -17.65 7.50
C ILE A 239 -4.67 -17.82 6.37
N PRO A 240 -4.49 -16.85 5.44
CA PRO A 240 -3.46 -16.95 4.42
C PRO A 240 -2.04 -17.04 4.98
N LEU A 241 -1.71 -16.28 6.03
CA LEU A 241 -0.39 -16.30 6.65
C LEU A 241 -0.13 -17.66 7.31
N ALA A 242 -1.11 -18.24 8.01
CA ALA A 242 -0.97 -19.57 8.61
C ALA A 242 -0.72 -20.67 7.56
N ARG A 243 -1.33 -20.53 6.38
CA ARG A 243 -1.07 -21.42 5.24
C ARG A 243 0.36 -21.24 4.71
N GLU A 244 0.81 -20.01 4.54
CA GLU A 244 2.15 -19.71 4.00
C GLU A 244 3.28 -20.14 4.95
N THR A 245 3.12 -19.91 6.24
CA THR A 245 4.10 -20.34 7.26
C THR A 245 3.99 -21.82 7.62
N GLY A 246 2.97 -22.50 7.09
CA GLY A 246 2.70 -23.91 7.36
C GLY A 246 2.22 -24.19 8.78
N GLU A 247 1.73 -23.18 9.51
CA GLU A 247 1.08 -23.32 10.83
C GLU A 247 -0.31 -23.98 10.72
N ALA A 248 -0.96 -23.88 9.55
CA ALA A 248 -2.21 -24.58 9.24
C ALA A 248 -2.20 -25.17 7.83
N ALA A 249 -2.87 -26.31 7.66
CA ALA A 249 -3.31 -26.79 6.35
C ALA A 249 -4.68 -26.16 6.05
N VAL A 250 -4.78 -25.50 4.90
CA VAL A 250 -5.98 -24.77 4.49
C VAL A 250 -6.33 -25.21 3.08
N ASP A 251 -7.39 -26.02 2.96
CA ASP A 251 -7.92 -26.46 1.67
C ASP A 251 -8.91 -25.41 1.12
N ASP A 252 -9.77 -24.85 1.99
CA ASP A 252 -10.59 -23.65 1.76
C ASP A 252 -10.77 -22.82 3.06
N ILE A 253 -11.37 -21.62 2.98
CA ILE A 253 -11.57 -20.71 4.13
C ILE A 253 -12.43 -21.37 5.24
N THR A 254 -13.27 -22.34 4.89
CA THR A 254 -14.15 -23.07 5.82
C THR A 254 -13.52 -24.33 6.42
N SER A 255 -12.37 -24.78 5.91
CA SER A 255 -11.66 -25.99 6.30
C SER A 255 -10.20 -25.69 6.64
N ILE A 256 -10.00 -25.23 7.88
CA ILE A 256 -8.66 -24.93 8.43
C ILE A 256 -8.29 -25.97 9.46
N HIS A 257 -7.15 -26.62 9.24
CA HIS A 257 -6.56 -27.59 10.15
C HIS A 257 -5.25 -27.03 10.72
N TRP A 258 -5.34 -26.53 11.95
CA TRP A 258 -4.19 -26.01 12.70
C TRP A 258 -3.27 -27.15 13.12
N LYS A 259 -1.96 -26.99 12.91
CA LYS A 259 -0.97 -27.98 13.36
C LYS A 259 -0.73 -27.89 14.86
N ASN A 260 -0.72 -26.68 15.39
CA ASN A 260 -0.52 -26.35 16.80
C ASN A 260 -1.55 -25.31 17.27
N GLU A 261 -1.85 -25.32 18.57
CA GLU A 261 -2.78 -24.37 19.20
C GLU A 261 -2.08 -23.13 19.78
N ASP A 262 -1.10 -22.58 19.07
CA ASP A 262 -0.30 -21.42 19.48
C ASP A 262 -0.33 -20.29 18.45
N ASN A 263 0.25 -19.13 18.80
CA ASN A 263 0.47 -17.99 17.90
C ASN A 263 -0.74 -17.62 17.02
N LEU A 264 -0.70 -17.95 15.71
CA LEU A 264 -1.77 -17.60 14.77
C LEU A 264 -3.11 -18.27 15.09
N TYR A 265 -3.11 -19.43 15.74
CA TYR A 265 -4.35 -20.05 16.21
C TYR A 265 -5.01 -19.19 17.31
N LEU A 266 -4.20 -18.66 18.24
CA LEU A 266 -4.70 -17.78 19.29
C LEU A 266 -5.22 -16.46 18.70
N ALA A 267 -4.51 -15.92 17.70
CA ALA A 267 -4.99 -14.75 16.96
C ALA A 267 -6.32 -15.05 16.24
N TYR A 268 -6.41 -16.20 15.55
CA TYR A 268 -7.63 -16.65 14.87
C TYR A 268 -8.81 -16.71 15.84
N LYS A 269 -8.66 -17.38 16.99
CA LYS A 269 -9.71 -17.44 18.01
C LYS A 269 -10.09 -16.07 18.56
N ALA A 270 -9.12 -15.19 18.78
CA ALA A 270 -9.36 -13.83 19.26
C ALA A 270 -10.18 -12.97 18.29
N THR A 271 -10.31 -13.35 17.01
CA THR A 271 -11.19 -12.64 16.06
C THR A 271 -12.68 -12.96 16.24
N PHE A 272 -13.03 -14.04 16.95
CA PHE A 272 -14.41 -14.39 17.27
C PHE A 272 -14.77 -13.84 18.65
N VAL A 273 -15.01 -12.54 18.72
CA VAL A 273 -15.22 -11.85 19.99
C VAL A 273 -16.66 -11.40 20.16
N GLU A 274 -17.20 -11.58 21.37
CA GLU A 274 -18.48 -10.98 21.75
C GLU A 274 -18.34 -9.46 21.88
N LEU A 275 -19.41 -8.71 21.58
CA LEU A 275 -19.43 -7.25 21.56
C LEU A 275 -19.45 -6.60 22.97
N GLU A 276 -18.58 -7.08 23.86
CA GLU A 276 -18.37 -6.55 25.21
C GLU A 276 -16.98 -5.94 25.35
N ALA A 277 -16.88 -4.74 25.93
CA ALA A 277 -15.65 -3.97 25.97
C ALA A 277 -14.45 -4.74 26.57
N GLU A 278 -14.65 -5.48 27.67
CA GLU A 278 -13.58 -6.23 28.33
C GLU A 278 -13.16 -7.46 27.51
N LYS A 279 -14.11 -8.15 26.85
CA LYS A 279 -13.81 -9.28 25.96
C LYS A 279 -13.06 -8.84 24.70
N ILE A 280 -13.48 -7.71 24.11
CA ILE A 280 -12.77 -7.08 22.99
C ILE A 280 -11.36 -6.68 23.40
N LYS A 281 -11.21 -6.03 24.56
CA LYS A 281 -9.90 -5.63 25.08
C LYS A 281 -8.96 -6.82 25.27
N ASN A 282 -9.45 -7.94 25.80
CA ASN A 282 -8.65 -9.16 25.95
C ASN A 282 -8.26 -9.76 24.60
N SER A 283 -9.17 -9.76 23.62
CA SER A 283 -8.87 -10.21 22.26
C SER A 283 -7.80 -9.35 21.59
N ILE A 284 -7.86 -8.03 21.76
CA ILE A 284 -6.85 -7.09 21.27
C ILE A 284 -5.47 -7.38 21.88
N LYS A 285 -5.39 -7.69 23.18
CA LYS A 285 -4.12 -8.07 23.82
C LYS A 285 -3.52 -9.34 23.20
N ILE A 286 -4.36 -10.35 22.93
CA ILE A 286 -3.92 -11.58 22.28
C ILE A 286 -3.35 -11.27 20.89
N LEU A 287 -4.09 -10.51 20.08
CA LEU A 287 -3.65 -10.14 18.74
C LEU A 287 -2.35 -9.35 18.74
N PHE A 288 -2.18 -8.44 19.72
CA PHE A 288 -0.96 -7.66 19.89
C PHE A 288 0.24 -8.51 20.33
N ASN A 289 0.05 -9.47 21.23
CA ASN A 289 1.11 -10.36 21.66
C ASN A 289 1.59 -11.27 20.53
N VAL A 290 0.67 -11.77 19.69
CA VAL A 290 1.00 -12.62 18.54
C VAL A 290 1.86 -11.87 17.54
N ILE A 291 1.53 -10.61 17.21
CA ILE A 291 2.38 -9.85 16.28
C ILE A 291 3.76 -9.60 16.92
N CYS A 292 3.83 -9.19 18.20
CA CYS A 292 5.10 -8.95 18.91
C CYS A 292 6.04 -10.16 19.00
N ALA A 293 5.50 -11.38 19.01
CA ALA A 293 6.27 -12.60 19.10
C ALA A 293 6.92 -13.02 17.76
N ARG A 294 6.58 -12.38 16.63
CA ARG A 294 7.15 -12.72 15.32
C ARG A 294 8.50 -12.05 15.10
N ASP A 295 9.50 -12.85 14.71
CA ASP A 295 10.88 -12.41 14.50
C ASP A 295 11.09 -11.52 13.26
N ALA A 296 10.19 -11.58 12.27
CA ALA A 296 10.35 -10.93 10.95
C ALA A 296 9.89 -9.45 10.92
N MET A 297 10.01 -8.70 12.02
CA MET A 297 9.58 -7.29 12.03
C MET A 297 10.59 -6.36 11.37
N ASN A 298 10.13 -5.65 10.33
CA ASN A 298 10.91 -4.57 9.75
C ASN A 298 10.98 -3.34 10.70
N PRO A 299 11.93 -2.41 10.49
CA PRO A 299 12.10 -1.25 11.36
C PRO A 299 10.87 -0.33 11.43
N LYS A 300 10.13 -0.15 10.32
CA LYS A 300 8.92 0.69 10.27
C LYS A 300 7.83 0.10 11.20
N MET A 301 7.64 -1.22 11.20
CA MET A 301 6.73 -1.92 12.10
C MET A 301 7.12 -1.79 13.58
N LYS A 302 8.41 -1.92 13.91
CA LYS A 302 8.88 -1.77 15.30
C LYS A 302 8.54 -0.38 15.85
N ILE A 303 8.75 0.67 15.06
CA ILE A 303 8.39 2.05 15.45
C ILE A 303 6.88 2.16 15.73
N GLN A 304 6.04 1.58 14.88
CA GLN A 304 4.60 1.61 15.07
C GLN A 304 4.16 0.84 16.33
N ILE A 305 4.75 -0.33 16.59
CA ILE A 305 4.45 -1.14 17.79
C ILE A 305 4.85 -0.40 19.07
N GLU A 306 6.05 0.21 19.10
CA GLU A 306 6.48 1.00 20.26
C GLU A 306 5.58 2.23 20.49
N LYS A 307 5.08 2.85 19.41
CA LYS A 307 4.08 3.92 19.50
C LYS A 307 2.76 3.42 20.11
N ILE A 308 2.32 2.20 19.77
CA ILE A 308 1.12 1.59 20.37
C ILE A 308 1.34 1.34 21.86
N LYS A 309 2.46 0.68 22.25
CA LYS A 309 2.79 0.42 23.67
C LYS A 309 2.79 1.69 24.51
N LYS A 310 3.34 2.78 23.97
CA LYS A 310 3.38 4.08 24.66
C LYS A 310 2.00 4.70 24.85
N ASN A 311 1.10 4.52 23.89
CA ASN A 311 -0.21 5.19 23.87
C ASN A 311 -1.33 4.36 24.52
N VAL A 312 -1.18 3.04 24.61
CA VAL A 312 -2.21 2.12 25.12
C VAL A 312 -1.71 1.41 26.37
N LYS A 313 -1.90 2.03 27.54
CA LYS A 313 -1.33 1.60 28.85
C LYS A 313 -1.71 0.20 29.34
N TRP A 314 -2.70 -0.46 28.73
CA TRP A 314 -3.22 -1.75 29.16
C TRP A 314 -2.73 -2.92 28.31
N ILE A 315 -1.84 -2.65 27.36
CA ILE A 315 -1.06 -3.65 26.60
C ILE A 315 0.32 -3.74 27.25
#